data_AF-X1N997-F1
#
_entry.id   AF-X1N997-F1
#
_cell.length_a   1.000
_cell.length_b   1.000
_cell.length_c   1.000
_cell.angle_alpha   90.00
_cell.angle_beta   90.00
_cell.angle_gamma   90.00
#
_symmetry.space_group_name_H-M   'P 1'
#
loop_
_entity.id
_entity.type
_entity.pdbx_description
1 polymer ?
#
loop_
_entity_poly.entity_id
_entity_poly.type
_entity_poly.pdbx_seq_one_letter_code
_entity_poly.pdbx_strand_id
1 'polypeptide(L)'
;MKKVLVIGFDGFPYTLAVRLMEAGVMPNFKSLLAAGSFVQMDSIYPTVSNVAWTCYQTGKNPGKFGVYGFAELTRDFELYIPNSTNCRSKTIPEILSEHGKRVISLGVPGTYPPRPVDGITVGGFLSPSLEKAVYPKSVLPDLERTGYMIDINPMEARRSLDFFKEEN
;
A
#
# COMPACT_ATOMS: atom_id res chain seq x y z
N MET A 1 20.09 -17.17 2.78
CA MET A 1 19.61 -15.78 2.62
C MET A 1 18.55 -15.50 3.68
N LYS A 2 18.49 -14.27 4.22
CA LYS A 2 17.39 -13.84 5.10
C LYS A 2 16.22 -13.33 4.26
N LYS A 3 14.98 -13.59 4.70
CA LYS A 3 13.77 -12.99 4.14
C LYS A 3 13.55 -11.61 4.78
N VAL A 4 12.99 -10.68 4.02
CA VAL A 4 12.63 -9.33 4.50
C VAL A 4 11.12 -9.19 4.40
N LEU A 5 10.49 -8.69 5.46
CA LEU A 5 9.08 -8.34 5.51
C LEU A 5 8.97 -6.85 5.79
N VAL A 6 8.14 -6.17 5.00
CA VAL A 6 7.78 -4.77 5.25
C VAL A 6 6.27 -4.72 5.43
N ILE A 7 5.83 -4.12 6.52
CA ILE A 7 4.42 -3.88 6.84
C ILE A 7 4.26 -2.37 6.91
N GLY A 8 3.32 -1.83 6.13
CA GLY A 8 2.99 -0.41 6.19
C GLY A 8 1.57 -0.23 6.73
N PHE A 9 1.41 0.78 7.57
CA PHE A 9 0.13 1.17 8.15
C PHE A 9 -0.26 2.53 7.58
N ASP A 10 -1.29 2.60 6.75
CA ASP A 10 -1.79 3.88 6.22
C ASP A 10 -2.43 4.71 7.35
N GLY A 11 -2.21 6.02 7.35
CA GLY A 11 -2.78 6.92 8.35
C GLY A 11 -2.31 6.68 9.80
N PHE A 12 -1.16 6.05 10.01
CA PHE A 12 -0.66 5.68 11.35
C PHE A 12 0.54 6.54 11.79
N PRO A 13 0.32 7.75 12.36
CA PRO A 13 1.40 8.63 12.75
C PRO A 13 2.16 8.12 13.98
N TYR A 14 3.44 8.50 14.08
CA TYR A 14 4.33 8.16 15.20
C TYR A 14 3.70 8.45 16.58
N THR A 15 3.07 9.62 16.73
CA THR A 15 2.44 10.05 17.99
C THR A 15 1.28 9.17 18.41
N LEU A 16 0.49 8.66 17.45
CA LEU A 16 -0.58 7.69 17.73
C LEU A 16 0.00 6.37 18.24
N ALA A 17 1.07 5.90 17.59
CA ALA A 17 1.72 4.66 17.97
C ALA A 17 2.26 4.71 19.41
N VAL A 18 2.95 5.80 19.77
CA VAL A 18 3.45 6.05 21.14
C VAL A 18 2.30 6.00 22.15
N ARG A 19 1.24 6.78 21.92
CA ARG A 19 0.08 6.85 22.82
C ARG A 19 -0.56 5.47 23.05
N LEU A 20 -0.73 4.68 21.99
CA LEU A 20 -1.33 3.34 22.09
C LEU A 20 -0.41 2.32 22.79
N MET A 21 0.91 2.45 22.65
CA MET A 21 1.87 1.62 23.38
C MET A 21 1.92 1.97 24.88
N GLU A 22 1.85 3.26 25.22
CA GLU A 22 1.81 3.74 26.61
C GLU A 22 0.52 3.32 27.31
N ALA A 23 -0.61 3.36 26.60
CA ALA A 23 -1.89 2.86 27.08
C ALA A 23 -1.99 1.32 27.19
N GLY A 24 -0.94 0.58 26.81
CA GLY A 24 -0.91 -0.88 26.88
C GLY A 24 -1.73 -1.60 25.80
N VAL A 25 -2.25 -0.88 24.79
CA VAL A 25 -3.10 -1.44 23.73
C VAL A 25 -2.28 -2.26 22.72
N MET A 26 -1.01 -1.91 22.50
CA MET A 26 -0.14 -2.57 21.51
C MET A 26 1.12 -3.19 22.15
N PRO A 27 0.98 -4.19 23.04
CA PRO A 27 2.11 -4.76 23.77
C PRO A 27 3.11 -5.46 22.85
N ASN A 28 2.64 -6.12 21.78
CA ASN A 28 3.50 -6.79 20.80
C ASN A 28 4.32 -5.78 19.98
N PHE A 29 3.71 -4.67 19.59
CA PHE A 29 4.41 -3.60 18.86
C PHE A 29 5.49 -2.98 19.76
N LYS A 30 5.16 -2.69 21.03
CA LYS A 30 6.11 -2.20 22.02
C LYS A 30 7.29 -3.16 22.22
N SER A 31 7.03 -4.46 22.35
CA SER A 31 8.07 -5.49 22.49
C SER A 31 8.96 -5.58 21.25
N LEU A 32 8.38 -5.50 20.05
CA LEU A 32 9.13 -5.55 18.79
C LEU A 32 10.10 -4.36 18.68
N LEU A 33 9.62 -3.16 19.03
CA LEU A 33 10.42 -1.94 18.94
C LEU A 33 11.51 -1.88 20.03
N ALA A 34 11.31 -2.51 21.19
CA ALA A 34 12.36 -2.63 22.21
C ALA A 34 13.57 -3.45 21.74
N ALA A 35 13.39 -4.37 20.78
CA ALA A 35 14.46 -5.16 20.18
C ALA A 35 15.06 -4.53 18.91
N GLY A 36 14.54 -3.37 18.48
CA GLY A 36 14.91 -2.71 17.23
C GLY A 36 14.97 -1.20 17.37
N SER A 37 14.65 -0.49 16.28
CA SER A 37 14.62 0.98 16.25
C SER A 37 13.21 1.47 15.95
N PHE A 38 12.80 2.52 16.67
CA PHE A 38 11.56 3.24 16.40
C PHE A 38 11.87 4.74 16.29
N VAL A 39 11.72 5.29 15.08
CA VAL A 39 12.14 6.65 14.76
C VAL A 39 11.01 7.36 14.04
N GLN A 40 10.72 8.60 14.45
CA GLN A 40 9.79 9.46 13.75
C GLN A 40 10.37 9.85 12.38
N MET A 41 9.55 9.77 11.34
CA MET A 41 9.92 10.15 9.98
C MET A 41 8.92 11.15 9.43
N ASP A 42 9.41 12.08 8.62
CA ASP A 42 8.56 12.96 7.83
C ASP A 42 8.03 12.22 6.61
N SER A 43 6.77 12.51 6.28
CA SER A 43 6.17 12.06 5.03
C SER A 43 6.67 12.92 3.86
N ILE A 44 6.16 12.64 2.67
CA ILE A 44 6.47 13.39 1.46
C ILE A 44 5.45 14.52 1.22
N TYR A 45 5.86 15.56 0.52
CA TYR A 45 4.94 16.54 -0.07
C TYR A 45 4.64 16.20 -1.55
N PRO A 46 3.36 16.20 -1.98
CA PRO A 46 2.15 16.39 -1.17
C PRO A 46 1.88 15.23 -0.20
N THR A 47 1.41 15.55 1.01
CA THR A 47 1.12 14.57 2.07
C THR A 47 -0.20 13.85 1.83
N VAL A 48 -0.25 13.05 0.76
CA VAL A 48 -1.40 12.23 0.36
C VAL A 48 -0.95 10.80 0.09
N SER A 49 -1.79 9.82 0.46
CA SER A 49 -1.36 8.41 0.50
C SER A 49 -0.87 7.91 -0.87
N ASN A 50 -1.52 8.27 -1.99
CA ASN A 50 -1.06 7.82 -3.32
C ASN A 50 0.40 8.26 -3.62
N VAL A 51 0.78 9.46 -3.18
CA VAL A 51 2.13 9.98 -3.36
C VAL A 51 3.10 9.32 -2.39
N ALA A 52 2.73 9.20 -1.11
CA ALA A 52 3.56 8.58 -0.07
C ALA A 52 3.88 7.10 -0.39
N TRP A 53 2.88 6.33 -0.80
CA TRP A 53 3.07 4.93 -1.20
C TRP A 53 3.87 4.80 -2.49
N THR A 54 3.72 5.70 -3.45
CA THR A 54 4.57 5.70 -4.65
C THR A 54 6.02 6.05 -4.31
N CYS A 55 6.26 6.95 -3.34
CA CYS A 55 7.60 7.22 -2.81
C CYS A 55 8.20 5.98 -2.16
N TYR A 56 7.45 5.32 -1.28
CA TYR A 56 7.86 4.07 -0.64
C TYR A 56 8.24 3.02 -1.69
N GLN A 57 7.38 2.82 -2.69
CA GLN A 57 7.60 1.82 -3.72
C GLN A 57 8.81 2.11 -4.59
N THR A 58 9.18 3.37 -4.82
CA THR A 58 10.22 3.73 -5.79
C THR A 58 11.52 4.21 -5.16
N GLY A 59 11.51 4.58 -3.88
CA GLY A 59 12.62 5.27 -3.21
C GLY A 59 12.91 6.66 -3.79
N LYS A 60 11.93 7.28 -4.46
CA LYS A 60 12.11 8.55 -5.17
C LYS A 60 11.07 9.58 -4.74
N ASN A 61 11.31 10.85 -5.06
CA ASN A 61 10.37 11.95 -4.84
C ASN A 61 9.40 12.12 -6.03
N PRO A 62 8.28 12.85 -5.85
CA PRO A 62 7.22 12.98 -6.86
C PRO A 62 7.68 13.56 -8.20
N GLY A 63 8.65 14.48 -8.20
CA GLY A 63 9.20 15.02 -9.43
C GLY A 63 9.85 13.95 -10.33
N LYS A 64 10.39 12.87 -9.74
CA LYS A 64 11.03 11.78 -10.48
C LYS A 64 10.04 10.74 -11.01
N PHE A 65 9.01 10.38 -10.24
CA PHE A 65 8.06 9.34 -10.67
C PHE A 65 6.80 9.91 -11.34
N GLY A 66 6.42 11.15 -11.06
CA GLY A 66 5.36 11.88 -11.76
C GLY A 66 3.92 11.58 -11.32
N VAL A 67 3.71 11.25 -10.03
CA VAL A 67 2.37 11.13 -9.42
C VAL A 67 2.29 12.10 -8.25
N TYR A 68 1.23 12.89 -8.20
CA TYR A 68 1.09 14.05 -7.31
C TYR A 68 -0.19 14.01 -6.48
N GLY A 69 -1.11 13.09 -6.72
CA GLY A 69 -2.31 12.95 -5.91
C GLY A 69 -3.21 11.79 -6.30
N PHE A 70 -4.46 11.87 -5.85
CA PHE A 70 -5.52 10.93 -6.19
C PHE A 70 -6.30 11.31 -7.45
N ALA A 71 -6.23 12.58 -7.83
CA ALA A 71 -6.84 13.11 -9.03
C ALA A 71 -5.90 14.16 -9.61
N GLU A 72 -5.66 14.09 -10.90
CA GLU A 72 -4.74 14.94 -11.64
C GLU A 72 -5.40 15.44 -12.92
N LEU A 73 -4.85 16.51 -13.48
CA LEU A 73 -5.33 17.08 -14.74
C LEU A 73 -4.35 16.74 -15.86
N THR A 74 -4.88 16.37 -17.02
CA THR A 74 -4.10 16.34 -18.25
C THR A 74 -3.75 17.77 -18.68
N ARG A 75 -2.94 17.90 -19.75
CA ARG A 75 -2.64 19.21 -20.34
C ARG A 75 -3.89 19.93 -20.85
N ASP A 76 -4.92 19.17 -21.22
CA ASP A 76 -6.19 19.68 -21.74
C ASP A 76 -7.23 19.86 -20.63
N PHE A 77 -6.80 19.86 -19.35
CA PHE A 77 -7.65 20.01 -18.17
C PHE A 77 -8.67 18.88 -17.93
N GLU A 78 -8.43 17.69 -18.49
CA GLU A 78 -9.24 16.52 -18.20
C GLU A 78 -8.81 15.87 -16.88
N LEU A 79 -9.78 15.58 -16.01
CA LEU A 79 -9.54 14.94 -14.72
C LEU A 79 -9.31 13.43 -14.90
N TYR A 80 -8.25 12.90 -14.31
CA TYR A 80 -7.98 11.46 -14.28
C TYR A 80 -7.46 11.01 -12.91
N ILE A 81 -7.62 9.71 -12.62
CA ILE A 81 -7.05 9.06 -11.45
C ILE A 81 -5.72 8.42 -11.88
N PRO A 82 -4.56 8.89 -11.37
CA PRO A 82 -3.28 8.28 -11.70
C PRO A 82 -3.21 6.86 -11.17
N ASN A 83 -2.67 5.97 -11.98
CA ASN A 83 -2.49 4.56 -11.68
C ASN A 83 -1.02 4.16 -11.94
N SER A 84 -0.70 2.87 -11.82
CA SER A 84 0.68 2.38 -11.95
C SER A 84 1.32 2.73 -13.30
N THR A 85 0.55 2.93 -14.37
CA THR A 85 1.07 3.32 -15.69
C THR A 85 1.56 4.78 -15.73
N ASN A 86 1.09 5.64 -14.83
CA ASN A 86 1.54 7.02 -14.70
C ASN A 86 2.89 7.13 -13.95
N CYS A 87 3.26 6.11 -13.15
CA CYS A 87 4.53 6.09 -12.44
C CYS A 87 5.71 5.80 -13.39
N ARG A 88 6.56 6.81 -13.62
CA ARG A 88 7.71 6.75 -14.55
C ARG A 88 8.95 6.09 -13.96
N SER A 89 8.85 5.48 -12.77
CA SER A 89 9.97 4.85 -12.09
C SER A 89 9.71 3.38 -11.81
N LYS A 90 10.78 2.58 -11.83
CA LYS A 90 10.74 1.20 -11.36
C LYS A 90 10.51 1.18 -9.85
N THR A 91 9.68 0.24 -9.42
CA THR A 91 9.43 -0.03 -8.02
C THR A 91 10.46 -1.01 -7.44
N ILE A 92 10.57 -1.05 -6.11
CA ILE A 92 11.42 -2.00 -5.38
C ILE A 92 11.07 -3.46 -5.75
N PRO A 93 9.78 -3.88 -5.83
CA PRO A 93 9.41 -5.20 -6.34
C PRO A 93 9.94 -5.52 -7.74
N GLU A 94 9.82 -4.58 -8.70
CA GLU A 94 10.35 -4.76 -10.05
C GLU A 94 11.88 -4.92 -10.04
N ILE A 95 12.58 -4.05 -9.31
CA ILE A 95 14.05 -4.10 -9.20
C ILE A 95 14.50 -5.41 -8.58
N LEU A 96 13.86 -5.87 -7.50
CA LEU A 96 14.19 -7.13 -6.84
C LEU A 96 13.94 -8.33 -7.77
N SER A 97 12.83 -8.33 -8.50
CA SER A 97 12.51 -9.34 -9.51
C SER A 97 13.56 -9.39 -10.62
N GLU A 98 13.98 -8.25 -11.15
CA GLU A 98 15.03 -8.16 -12.19
C GLU A 98 16.37 -8.73 -11.70
N HIS A 99 16.62 -8.73 -10.39
CA HIS A 99 17.80 -9.30 -9.76
C HIS A 99 17.58 -10.75 -9.25
N GLY A 100 16.58 -11.45 -9.80
CA GLY A 100 16.29 -12.85 -9.50
C GLY A 100 15.83 -13.10 -8.07
N LYS A 101 15.19 -12.10 -7.43
CA LYS A 101 14.59 -12.26 -6.11
C LYS A 101 13.09 -12.47 -6.25
N ARG A 102 12.57 -13.43 -5.48
CA ARG A 102 11.14 -13.67 -5.38
C ARG A 102 10.47 -12.64 -4.47
N VAL A 103 9.38 -12.02 -4.92
CA VAL A 103 8.69 -10.93 -4.20
C VAL A 103 7.20 -11.22 -4.03
N ILE A 104 6.63 -10.81 -2.89
CA ILE A 104 5.19 -10.75 -2.67
C ILE A 104 4.84 -9.33 -2.22
N SER A 105 3.93 -8.67 -2.93
CA SER A 105 3.41 -7.34 -2.64
C SER A 105 1.89 -7.41 -2.56
N LEU A 106 1.31 -7.13 -1.39
CA LEU A 106 -0.13 -7.25 -1.13
C LEU A 106 -0.69 -5.93 -0.60
N GLY A 107 -1.82 -5.49 -1.15
CA GLY A 107 -2.56 -4.33 -0.64
C GLY A 107 -1.84 -2.99 -0.79
N VAL A 108 -0.78 -2.91 -1.59
CA VAL A 108 -0.01 -1.67 -1.75
C VAL A 108 -0.75 -0.71 -2.71
N PRO A 109 -1.05 0.53 -2.32
CA PRO A 109 -1.78 1.47 -3.17
C PRO A 109 -1.05 1.88 -4.45
N GLY A 110 -1.80 2.29 -5.48
CA GLY A 110 -1.23 2.78 -6.74
C GLY A 110 -0.54 1.72 -7.60
N THR A 111 -0.74 0.44 -7.28
CA THR A 111 -0.13 -0.70 -7.99
C THR A 111 -1.02 -1.28 -9.09
N TYR A 112 -2.28 -0.86 -9.23
CA TYR A 112 -3.11 -1.22 -10.38
C TYR A 112 -2.72 -0.42 -11.63
N PRO A 113 -2.65 -1.02 -12.83
CA PRO A 113 -2.58 -2.48 -13.07
C PRO A 113 -1.27 -3.06 -12.52
N PRO A 114 -1.30 -4.27 -11.94
CA PRO A 114 -0.12 -4.89 -11.32
C PRO A 114 0.96 -5.14 -12.38
N ARG A 115 2.18 -4.70 -12.08
CA ARG A 115 3.35 -4.96 -12.92
C ARG A 115 3.88 -6.38 -12.65
N PRO A 116 4.30 -7.13 -13.69
CA PRO A 116 4.86 -8.47 -13.54
C PRO A 116 6.11 -8.49 -12.64
N VAL A 117 6.19 -9.49 -11.75
CA VAL A 117 7.35 -9.80 -10.91
C VAL A 117 7.52 -11.31 -10.79
N ASP A 118 8.71 -11.79 -10.43
CA ASP A 118 8.93 -13.17 -9.99
C ASP A 118 8.26 -13.39 -8.62
N GLY A 119 6.96 -13.65 -8.62
CA GLY A 119 6.15 -13.81 -7.42
C GLY A 119 4.75 -13.25 -7.58
N ILE A 120 4.25 -12.53 -6.57
CA ILE A 120 2.82 -12.13 -6.48
C ILE A 120 2.71 -10.63 -6.23
N THR A 121 1.84 -9.97 -6.98
CA THR A 121 1.41 -8.59 -6.75
C THR A 121 -0.11 -8.54 -6.69
N VAL A 122 -0.66 -8.05 -5.58
CA VAL A 122 -2.09 -7.77 -5.39
C VAL A 122 -2.24 -6.30 -5.04
N GLY A 123 -3.01 -5.58 -5.85
CA GLY A 123 -3.18 -4.15 -5.66
C GLY A 123 -3.96 -3.77 -4.41
N GLY A 124 -3.68 -2.58 -3.87
CA GLY A 124 -4.44 -1.95 -2.78
C GLY A 124 -5.55 -1.03 -3.29
N PHE A 125 -6.00 -0.12 -2.43
CA PHE A 125 -7.04 0.86 -2.76
C PHE A 125 -6.71 1.65 -4.05
N LEU A 126 -7.76 2.13 -4.72
CA LEU A 126 -7.82 2.57 -6.14
C LEU A 126 -7.81 1.47 -7.19
N SER A 127 -7.62 0.20 -6.81
CA SER A 127 -7.80 -0.89 -7.76
C SER A 127 -9.29 -1.10 -8.06
N PRO A 128 -9.70 -1.20 -9.34
CA PRO A 128 -11.12 -1.22 -9.71
C PRO A 128 -11.84 -2.54 -9.39
N SER A 129 -11.12 -3.66 -9.33
CA SER A 129 -11.63 -4.96 -8.92
C SER A 129 -10.49 -5.90 -8.55
N LEU A 130 -10.77 -6.94 -7.75
CA LEU A 130 -9.78 -7.94 -7.34
C LEU A 130 -9.16 -8.60 -8.57
N GLU A 131 -10.00 -9.04 -9.50
CA GLU A 131 -9.57 -9.62 -10.77
C GLU A 131 -8.52 -8.73 -11.45
N LYS A 132 -8.78 -7.43 -11.59
CA LYS A 132 -7.89 -6.47 -12.28
C LYS A 132 -6.63 -6.13 -11.48
N ALA A 133 -6.62 -6.36 -10.17
CA ALA A 133 -5.53 -5.99 -9.26
C ALA A 133 -4.47 -7.08 -9.06
N VAL A 134 -4.65 -8.27 -9.63
CA VAL A 134 -3.85 -9.46 -9.29
C VAL A 134 -2.90 -9.88 -10.42
N TYR A 135 -1.64 -10.14 -10.05
CA TYR A 135 -0.62 -10.81 -10.84
C TYR A 135 0.12 -11.86 -9.99
N PRO A 136 0.40 -13.07 -10.52
CA PRO A 136 -0.20 -13.65 -11.72
C PRO A 136 -1.68 -13.98 -11.48
N LYS A 137 -2.46 -14.04 -12.56
CA LYS A 137 -3.90 -14.35 -12.48
C LYS A 137 -4.21 -15.71 -11.86
N SER A 138 -3.25 -16.63 -11.85
CA SER A 138 -3.39 -17.95 -11.21
C SER A 138 -3.62 -17.89 -9.70
N VAL A 139 -3.33 -16.77 -9.04
CA VAL A 139 -3.54 -16.58 -7.59
C VAL A 139 -4.96 -16.11 -7.26
N LEU A 140 -5.71 -15.61 -8.25
CA LEU A 140 -7.05 -15.06 -8.05
C LEU A 140 -8.02 -16.06 -7.35
N PRO A 141 -8.12 -17.34 -7.74
CA PRO A 141 -9.03 -18.27 -7.09
C PRO A 141 -8.74 -18.49 -5.61
N ASP A 142 -7.47 -18.43 -5.22
CA ASP A 142 -7.08 -18.56 -3.81
C ASP A 142 -7.49 -17.31 -3.01
N LEU A 143 -7.32 -16.12 -3.58
CA LEU A 143 -7.74 -14.86 -2.95
C LEU A 143 -9.27 -14.82 -2.78
N GLU A 144 -10.02 -15.20 -3.80
CA GLU A 144 -11.49 -15.31 -3.75
C GLU A 144 -11.94 -16.33 -2.69
N ARG A 145 -11.30 -17.51 -2.62
CA ARG A 145 -11.60 -18.53 -1.61
C ARG A 145 -11.37 -18.02 -0.18
N THR A 146 -10.36 -17.17 0.01
CA THR A 146 -10.07 -16.57 1.34
C THR A 146 -10.96 -15.37 1.67
N GLY A 147 -11.80 -14.90 0.75
CA GLY A 147 -12.56 -13.67 0.94
C GLY A 147 -11.67 -12.42 0.97
N TYR A 148 -10.52 -12.42 0.29
CA TYR A 148 -9.61 -11.28 0.31
C TYR A 148 -10.28 -10.03 -0.28
N MET A 149 -10.27 -8.95 0.49
CA MET A 149 -10.77 -7.64 0.07
C MET A 149 -9.60 -6.69 -0.23
N ILE A 150 -9.63 -6.04 -1.39
CA ILE A 150 -8.63 -5.01 -1.76
C ILE A 150 -8.64 -3.85 -0.77
N ASP A 151 -9.85 -3.42 -0.44
CA ASP A 151 -10.13 -2.29 0.43
C ASP A 151 -11.46 -2.54 1.12
N ILE A 152 -11.57 -2.01 2.33
CA ILE A 152 -12.82 -1.99 3.08
C ILE A 152 -13.77 -0.98 2.45
N ASN A 153 -15.08 -1.10 2.69
CA ASN A 153 -16.02 -0.06 2.30
C ASN A 153 -16.09 1.01 3.42
N PRO A 154 -15.42 2.18 3.28
CA PRO A 154 -15.40 3.17 4.34
C PRO A 154 -16.78 3.82 4.57
N MET A 155 -17.71 3.70 3.62
CA MET A 155 -19.06 4.22 3.78
C MET A 155 -19.88 3.39 4.77
N GLU A 156 -19.64 2.09 4.84
CA GLU A 156 -20.29 1.23 5.85
C GLU A 156 -19.78 1.56 7.26
N ALA A 157 -18.47 1.84 7.40
CA ALA A 157 -17.88 2.32 8.66
C ALA A 157 -18.51 3.62 9.18
N ARG A 158 -18.97 4.49 8.27
CA ARG A 158 -19.66 5.75 8.63
C ARG A 158 -21.10 5.52 9.10
N ARG A 159 -21.74 4.43 8.68
CA ARG A 159 -23.14 4.12 9.04
C ARG A 159 -23.24 3.52 10.43
N SER A 160 -22.35 2.58 10.77
CA SER A 160 -22.30 1.99 12.10
C SER A 160 -20.93 1.35 12.37
N LEU A 161 -20.35 1.70 13.52
CA LEU A 161 -19.12 1.06 14.02
C LEU A 161 -19.33 -0.43 14.33
N ASP A 162 -20.56 -0.84 14.68
CA ASP A 162 -20.87 -2.23 14.98
C ASP A 162 -21.04 -3.04 13.70
N PHE A 163 -21.68 -2.46 12.68
CA PHE A 163 -21.77 -3.06 11.34
C PHE A 163 -20.38 -3.27 10.72
N PHE A 164 -19.48 -2.30 10.90
CA PHE A 164 -18.09 -2.43 10.45
C PHE A 164 -17.29 -3.53 11.16
N LYS A 165 -17.61 -3.82 12.42
CA LYS A 165 -16.95 -4.89 13.19
C LYS A 165 -17.49 -6.27 12.88
N GLU A 166 -18.76 -6.37 12.48
CA GLU A 166 -19.45 -7.65 12.20
C GLU A 166 -19.12 -8.24 10.81
N GLU A 167 -18.67 -7.43 9.84
CA GLU A 167 -18.30 -7.87 8.48
C GLU A 167 -16.82 -8.34 8.31
N ASN A 168 -16.04 -8.48 9.39
CA ASN A 168 -14.65 -8.98 9.33
C ASN A 168 -14.45 -10.35 9.98
#